data_AF-A0A537HPB9-F1
#
_entry.id   AF-A0A537HPB9-F1
#
_cell.length_a   1.000
_cell.length_b   1.000
_cell.length_c   1.000
_cell.angle_alpha   90.00
_cell.angle_beta   90.00
_cell.angle_gamma   90.00
#
_symmetry.space_group_name_H-M   'P 1'
#
loop_
_entity.id
_entity.type
_entity.pdbx_description
1 polymer ?
#
loop_
_entity_poly.entity_id
_entity_poly.type
_entity_poly.pdbx_seq_one_letter_code
_entity_poly.pdbx_strand_id
1 'polypeptide(L)'
;MSKTARATQEKMKAGGHMPFEEFPLKEVDQLVHELDKVKPAGSTVIVTPMEDSHHSPCLKEMIAVMVHTAGKDDQSSEIHSLYQYCPDCKIAVRVL
;
A
#
# COMPACT_ATOMS: atom_id res chain seq x y z
N MET A 1 -29.13 -16.50 -29.52
CA MET A 1 -28.38 -15.23 -29.69
C MET A 1 -28.43 -14.49 -28.35
N SER A 2 -27.45 -14.72 -27.48
CA SER A 2 -27.45 -14.13 -26.13
C SER A 2 -26.53 -12.92 -26.11
N LYS A 3 -27.13 -11.74 -25.93
CA LYS A 3 -26.49 -10.44 -25.91
C LYS A 3 -25.74 -10.24 -24.58
N THR A 4 -24.43 -10.03 -24.72
CA THR A 4 -23.53 -9.15 -23.96
C THR A 4 -23.98 -8.65 -22.58
N ALA A 5 -23.28 -9.07 -21.53
CA ALA A 5 -23.21 -8.34 -20.26
C ALA A 5 -21.81 -7.71 -20.15
N ARG A 6 -21.68 -6.49 -20.67
CA ARG A 6 -20.57 -5.57 -20.41
C ARG A 6 -20.76 -5.06 -18.98
N ALA A 7 -19.97 -5.57 -18.03
CA ALA A 7 -19.95 -5.06 -16.68
C ALA A 7 -19.24 -3.68 -16.69
N THR A 8 -20.08 -2.65 -16.62
CA THR A 8 -19.69 -1.25 -16.48
C THR A 8 -18.89 -1.08 -15.19
N GLN A 9 -17.66 -0.60 -15.34
CA GLN A 9 -16.85 -0.03 -14.27
C GLN A 9 -17.58 1.22 -13.76
N GLU A 10 -18.38 1.08 -12.71
CA GLU A 10 -19.01 2.22 -12.05
C GLU A 10 -17.94 3.02 -11.30
N LYS A 11 -17.61 4.17 -11.89
CA LYS A 11 -16.88 5.26 -11.24
C LYS A 11 -17.68 5.76 -10.04
N MET A 12 -17.32 5.35 -8.84
CA MET A 12 -17.73 6.07 -7.64
C MET A 12 -16.87 7.32 -7.49
N LYS A 13 -17.46 8.48 -7.82
CA LYS A 13 -17.01 9.79 -7.32
C LYS A 13 -17.86 10.15 -6.12
N ALA A 14 -17.31 9.98 -4.92
CA ALA A 14 -17.78 10.64 -3.70
C ALA A 14 -16.59 11.39 -3.11
N GLY A 15 -16.72 12.70 -2.95
CA GLY A 15 -15.77 13.50 -2.19
C GLY A 15 -15.83 13.07 -0.72
N GLY A 16 -14.78 12.39 -0.29
CA GLY A 16 -14.54 11.89 1.06
C GLY A 16 -13.12 11.36 1.04
N HIS A 17 -12.38 11.50 2.14
CA HIS A 17 -11.07 10.88 2.28
C HIS A 17 -11.16 9.44 1.76
N MET A 18 -10.51 9.11 0.63
CA MET A 18 -10.65 7.78 0.05
C MET A 18 -10.15 6.80 1.11
N PRO A 19 -11.01 5.95 1.67
CA PRO A 19 -10.59 4.99 2.67
C PRO A 19 -9.66 4.04 1.92
N PHE A 20 -8.39 4.04 2.31
CA PHE A 20 -7.42 3.00 2.02
C PHE A 20 -7.55 2.38 0.62
N GLU A 21 -6.84 2.89 -0.38
CA GLU A 21 -6.85 2.25 -1.70
C GLU A 21 -6.23 0.85 -1.58
N GLU A 22 -7.10 -0.16 -1.56
CA GLU A 22 -6.74 -1.57 -1.63
C GLU A 22 -6.53 -1.98 -3.09
N PHE A 23 -5.44 -2.67 -3.37
CA PHE A 23 -5.13 -3.15 -4.72
C PHE A 23 -4.45 -4.52 -4.68
N PRO A 24 -4.71 -5.37 -5.69
CA PRO A 24 -4.05 -6.65 -5.80
C PRO A 24 -2.57 -6.45 -6.15
N LEU A 25 -1.71 -7.17 -5.45
CA LEU A 25 -0.27 -7.15 -5.65
C LEU A 25 0.28 -8.56 -5.40
N LYS A 26 1.00 -9.12 -6.36
CA LYS A 26 1.41 -10.53 -6.26
C LYS A 26 2.46 -10.77 -5.18
N GLU A 27 3.39 -9.83 -5.04
CA GLU A 27 4.56 -9.91 -4.16
C GLU A 27 4.93 -8.51 -3.65
N VAL A 28 5.39 -8.43 -2.40
CA VAL A 28 5.78 -7.17 -1.77
C VAL A 28 6.91 -6.46 -2.52
N ASP A 29 7.83 -7.23 -3.12
CA ASP A 29 8.97 -6.72 -3.87
C ASP A 29 8.54 -5.86 -5.07
N GLN A 30 7.37 -6.12 -5.66
CA GLN A 30 6.83 -5.29 -6.74
C GLN A 30 6.48 -3.90 -6.24
N LEU A 31 5.87 -3.80 -5.06
CA LEU A 31 5.57 -2.52 -4.43
C LEU A 31 6.86 -1.79 -4.03
N VAL A 32 7.83 -2.50 -3.45
CA VAL A 32 9.14 -1.92 -3.13
C VAL A 32 9.81 -1.35 -4.37
N HIS A 33 9.81 -2.10 -5.47
CA HIS A 33 10.42 -1.68 -6.73
C HIS A 33 9.75 -0.43 -7.33
N GLU A 34 8.41 -0.36 -7.28
CA GLU A 34 7.70 0.84 -7.75
C GLU A 34 7.95 2.04 -6.84
N LEU A 35 7.95 1.85 -5.53
CA LEU A 35 8.25 2.92 -4.57
C LEU A 35 9.69 3.42 -4.72
N ASP A 36 10.66 2.54 -4.98
CA ASP A 36 12.05 2.94 -5.15
C ASP A 36 12.27 3.83 -6.38
N LYS A 37 11.45 3.68 -7.43
CA LYS A 37 11.48 4.54 -8.63
C LYS A 37 10.94 5.95 -8.38
N VAL A 38 9.93 6.06 -7.52
CA VAL A 38 9.15 7.30 -7.35
C VAL A 38 9.44 8.02 -6.03
N LYS A 39 10.17 7.40 -5.10
CA LYS A 39 10.47 7.99 -3.80
C LYS A 39 11.21 9.33 -3.96
N PRO A 40 10.99 10.29 -3.04
CA PRO A 40 11.77 11.52 -3.02
C PRO A 40 13.26 11.25 -2.79
N ALA A 41 14.11 12.10 -3.37
CA ALA A 41 15.56 12.01 -3.15
C ALA A 41 15.91 12.08 -1.65
N GLY A 42 16.82 11.22 -1.20
CA GLY A 42 17.18 11.11 0.22
C GLY A 42 16.20 10.26 1.06
N SER A 43 15.14 9.71 0.46
CA SER A 43 14.24 8.76 1.14
C SER A 43 14.65 7.31 0.94
N THR A 44 14.20 6.46 1.86
CA THR A 44 14.42 5.01 1.86
C THR A 44 13.09 4.29 1.99
N VAL A 45 12.98 3.13 1.32
CA VAL A 45 11.87 2.20 1.49
C VAL A 45 12.25 1.19 2.57
N ILE A 46 11.43 1.06 3.61
CA ILE A 46 11.59 0.07 4.68
C ILE A 46 10.43 -0.92 4.60
N VAL A 47 10.76 -2.20 4.73
CA VAL A 47 9.81 -3.30 4.79
C VAL A 47 9.90 -3.94 6.17
N THR A 48 8.81 -3.93 6.93
CA THR A 48 8.77 -4.45 8.31
C THR A 48 7.57 -5.38 8.50
N PRO A 49 7.75 -6.63 8.99
CA PRO A 49 6.62 -7.44 9.41
C PRO A 49 5.90 -6.80 10.60
N MET A 50 4.57 -6.88 10.64
CA MET A 50 3.76 -6.34 11.72
C MET A 50 3.12 -7.48 12.50
N GLU A 51 3.72 -7.84 13.63
CA GLU A 51 3.24 -8.94 14.49
C GLU A 51 1.85 -8.65 15.08
N ASP A 52 1.54 -7.38 15.36
CA ASP A 52 0.24 -6.98 15.93
C ASP A 52 -0.83 -6.65 14.87
N SER A 53 -0.45 -6.53 13.59
CA SER A 53 -1.37 -6.14 12.51
C SER A 53 -1.73 -7.32 11.64
N HIS A 54 -3.03 -7.61 11.57
CA HIS A 54 -3.55 -8.76 10.86
C HIS A 54 -4.53 -8.33 9.76
N HIS A 55 -4.46 -9.00 8.61
CA HIS A 55 -5.43 -8.79 7.56
C HIS A 55 -6.77 -9.42 7.97
N SER A 56 -7.77 -8.60 8.29
CA SER A 56 -9.05 -9.05 8.87
C SER A 56 -9.70 -10.26 8.18
N PRO A 57 -9.67 -10.40 6.84
CA PRO A 57 -10.22 -11.57 6.14
C PRO A 57 -9.48 -12.89 6.37
N CYS A 58 -8.14 -12.91 6.44
CA CYS A 58 -7.36 -14.15 6.57
C CYS A 58 -6.66 -14.32 7.92
N LEU A 59 -6.68 -13.28 8.76
CA LEU A 59 -6.04 -13.21 10.07
C LEU A 59 -4.54 -13.52 10.04
N LYS A 60 -3.89 -13.26 8.90
CA LYS A 60 -2.45 -13.39 8.74
C LYS A 60 -1.77 -12.05 9.01
N GLU A 61 -0.57 -12.13 9.55
CA GLU A 61 0.29 -10.98 9.79
C GLU A 61 0.50 -10.20 8.49
N MET A 62 0.49 -8.88 8.62
CA MET A 62 0.71 -7.97 7.51
C MET A 62 2.16 -7.48 7.51
N ILE A 63 2.58 -6.96 6.36
CA ILE A 63 3.87 -6.33 6.16
C ILE A 63 3.65 -4.85 5.94
N ALA A 64 4.29 -3.99 6.74
CA ALA A 64 4.36 -2.57 6.49
C ALA A 64 5.45 -2.28 5.46
N VAL A 65 5.12 -1.50 4.43
CA VAL A 65 6.08 -0.93 3.47
C VAL A 65 6.00 0.59 3.58
N MET A 66 7.06 1.20 4.07
CA MET A 66 7.11 2.62 4.41
C MET A 66 8.18 3.32 3.60
N VAL A 67 7.86 4.48 3.04
CA VAL A 67 8.83 5.39 2.45
C VAL A 67 9.04 6.54 3.41
N HIS A 68 10.27 6.74 3.88
CA HIS A 68 10.56 7.82 4.80
C HIS A 68 11.93 8.46 4.51
N THR A 69 12.07 9.72 4.87
CA THR A 69 13.37 10.39 4.94
C THR A 69 13.88 10.29 6.37
N ALA A 70 15.11 9.80 6.56
CA ALA A 70 15.76 9.86 7.85
C ALA A 70 16.15 11.31 8.15
N GLY A 71 15.62 11.87 9.22
CA GLY A 71 16.04 13.18 9.70
C GLY A 71 17.52 13.17 10.10
N LYS A 72 18.26 14.23 9.76
CA LYS A 72 19.60 14.48 10.33
C LYS A 72 19.48 15.49 11.46
N ASP A 73 20.10 15.16 12.59
CA ASP A 73 20.30 15.98 13.79
C ASP A 73 19.03 16.64 14.39
N ASP A 74 18.44 17.62 13.71
CA ASP A 74 17.33 18.48 14.17
C ASP A 74 16.08 18.40 13.25
N GLN A 75 16.12 17.61 12.18
CA GLN A 75 14.96 17.44 11.28
C GLN A 75 14.09 16.26 11.70
N SER A 76 12.77 16.47 11.75
CA SER A 76 11.79 15.41 11.99
C SER A 76 11.81 14.39 10.84
N SER A 77 11.91 13.11 11.17
CA SER A 77 11.69 12.03 10.22
C SER A 77 10.32 12.20 9.55
N GLU A 78 10.30 12.23 8.22
CA GLU A 78 9.07 12.41 7.46
C GLU A 78 8.69 11.09 6.78
N ILE A 79 7.47 10.64 7.02
CA ILE A 79 6.88 9.49 6.33
C ILE A 79 6.15 10.01 5.11
N HIS A 80 6.65 9.65 3.93
CA HIS A 80 6.07 10.06 2.65
C HIS A 80 4.93 9.16 2.21
N SER A 81 5.03 7.87 2.52
CA SER A 81 4.01 6.89 2.16
C SER A 81 4.07 5.70 3.09
N LEU A 82 2.91 5.12 3.39
CA LEU A 82 2.80 3.89 4.16
C LEU A 82 1.81 2.96 3.46
N TYR A 83 2.23 1.71 3.29
CA TYR A 83 1.41 0.64 2.76
C TYR A 83 1.42 -0.54 3.72
N GLN A 84 0.35 -1.32 3.71
CA GLN A 84 0.28 -2.61 4.37
C GLN A 84 -0.01 -3.68 3.33
N TYR A 85 0.69 -4.81 3.40
CA TYR A 85 0.59 -5.89 2.44
C TYR A 85 0.31 -7.22 3.14
N CYS A 86 -0.66 -7.97 2.63
CA CYS A 86 -0.93 -9.32 3.08
C CYS A 86 -0.34 -10.33 2.09
N PRO A 87 0.67 -11.14 2.47
CA PRO A 87 1.31 -12.09 1.57
C PRO A 87 0.39 -13.24 1.13
N ASP A 88 -0.53 -13.67 2.00
CA ASP A 88 -1.48 -14.74 1.70
C ASP A 88 -2.58 -14.28 0.74
N CYS A 89 -3.17 -13.11 0.99
CA CYS A 89 -4.25 -12.57 0.17
C CYS A 89 -3.76 -11.84 -1.08
N LYS A 90 -2.48 -11.46 -1.13
CA LYS A 90 -1.88 -10.72 -2.25
C LYS A 90 -2.58 -9.39 -2.47
N ILE A 91 -2.88 -8.70 -1.37
CA ILE A 91 -3.53 -7.40 -1.33
C ILE A 91 -2.60 -6.43 -0.63
N ALA A 92 -2.39 -5.28 -1.25
CA ALA A 92 -1.75 -4.13 -0.63
C ALA A 92 -2.78 -3.05 -0.37
N VAL A 93 -2.56 -2.28 0.69
CA VAL A 93 -3.46 -1.24 1.18
C VAL A 93 -2.63 0.02 1.36
N ARG A 94 -3.01 1.11 0.70
CA ARG A 94 -2.37 2.42 0.92
C ARG A 94 -2.94 3.06 2.19
N VAL A 95 -2.08 3.29 3.18
CA VAL A 95 -2.44 3.84 4.49
C VAL A 95 -2.24 5.36 4.54
N LEU A 96 -1.14 5.86 3.97
CA LEU A 96 -0.77 7.29 3.95
C LEU A 96 -0.30 7.72 2.56
#